data_AF-A0A966I396-F1
#
_entry.id   AF-A0A966I396-F1
#
_cell.length_a   1.000
_cell.length_b   1.000
_cell.length_c   1.000
_cell.angle_alpha   90.00
_cell.angle_beta   90.00
_cell.angle_gamma   90.00
#
_symmetry.space_group_name_H-M   'P 1'
#
loop_
_entity.id
_entity.type
_entity.pdbx_description
1 polymer ?
#
loop_
_entity_poly.entity_id
_entity_poly.type
_entity_poly.pdbx_seq_one_letter_code
_entity_poly.pdbx_strand_id
1 'polypeptide(L)'
;KKEKPEDIKRLKKILGEMHELFISHVKKTRGDKLIQNDNVFTGEIWLGKSAKELGLIDGIGHLETVMKEKLGEKTRIKIYGQKKSFLQRFGVKLINETEIYLEERVAFARFGL
;
A
#
# COMPACT_ATOMS: atom_id res chain seq x y z
N LYS A 1 21.29 -2.17 -27.18
CA LYS A 1 22.71 -1.86 -26.84
C LYS A 1 23.13 -2.79 -25.72
N LYS A 2 24.29 -3.47 -25.80
CA LYS A 2 24.81 -4.25 -24.66
C LYS A 2 25.32 -3.29 -23.59
N GLU A 3 25.04 -3.58 -22.33
CA GLU A 3 25.55 -2.82 -21.18
C GLU A 3 27.07 -3.00 -21.04
N LYS A 4 27.76 -1.99 -20.53
CA LYS A 4 29.21 -2.07 -20.29
C LYS A 4 29.47 -2.91 -19.01
N PRO A 5 30.38 -3.90 -19.04
CA PRO A 5 30.67 -4.72 -17.88
C PRO A 5 31.09 -3.94 -16.62
N GLU A 6 31.76 -2.81 -16.81
CA GLU A 6 32.24 -1.95 -15.74
C GLU A 6 31.11 -1.23 -15.00
N ASP A 7 30.10 -0.76 -15.75
CA ASP A 7 28.89 -0.16 -15.18
C ASP A 7 28.12 -1.20 -14.34
N ILE A 8 27.98 -2.43 -14.84
CA ILE A 8 27.34 -3.54 -14.12
C ILE A 8 28.07 -3.82 -12.81
N LYS A 9 29.40 -3.91 -12.83
CA LYS A 9 30.21 -4.16 -11.63
C LYS A 9 30.03 -3.04 -10.60
N ARG A 10 30.02 -1.78 -11.04
CA ARG A 10 29.79 -0.62 -10.18
C ARG A 10 28.40 -0.67 -9.53
N LEU A 11 27.36 -0.94 -10.31
CA LEU A 11 25.99 -1.03 -9.80
C LEU A 11 25.79 -2.18 -8.83
N LYS A 12 26.37 -3.36 -9.11
CA LYS A 12 26.32 -4.51 -8.19
C LYS A 12 26.99 -4.22 -6.86
N LYS A 13 28.11 -3.50 -6.86
CA LYS A 13 28.78 -3.07 -5.62
C LYS A 13 27.85 -2.18 -4.78
N ILE A 14 27.29 -1.14 -5.41
CA ILE A 14 26.37 -0.21 -4.74
C ILE A 14 25.14 -0.94 -4.18
N LEU A 15 24.56 -1.86 -4.94
CA LEU A 15 23.43 -2.67 -4.49
C LEU A 15 23.77 -3.52 -3.26
N GLY A 16 24.95 -4.15 -3.25
CA GLY A 16 25.41 -4.93 -2.10
C GLY A 16 25.58 -4.07 -0.85
N GLU A 17 26.19 -2.90 -0.97
CA GLU A 17 26.34 -1.95 0.14
C GLU A 17 24.98 -1.48 0.69
N MET A 18 24.01 -1.22 -0.19
CA MET A 18 22.64 -0.85 0.22
C MET A 18 21.91 -2.01 0.91
N HIS A 19 22.12 -3.25 0.46
CA HIS A 19 21.49 -4.44 1.05
C HIS A 19 22.00 -4.70 2.47
N GLU A 20 23.31 -4.61 2.69
CA GLU A 20 23.91 -4.72 4.03
C GLU A 20 23.43 -3.61 4.98
N LEU A 21 23.33 -2.37 4.48
CA LEU A 21 22.78 -1.26 5.26
C LEU A 21 21.33 -1.54 5.68
N PHE A 22 20.51 -2.05 4.76
CA PHE A 22 19.14 -2.44 5.06
C PHE A 22 19.07 -3.55 6.12
N ILE A 23 19.85 -4.62 5.97
CA ILE A 23 19.92 -5.73 6.95
C ILE A 23 20.29 -5.20 8.34
N SER A 24 21.35 -4.40 8.41
CA SER A 24 21.83 -3.84 9.69
C SER A 24 20.76 -2.98 10.37
N HIS A 25 20.03 -2.17 9.60
CA HIS A 25 18.95 -1.33 10.11
C HIS A 25 17.79 -2.16 10.65
N VAL A 26 17.37 -3.20 9.92
CA VAL A 26 16.28 -4.09 10.36
C VAL A 26 16.68 -4.89 11.59
N LYS A 27 17.88 -5.49 11.62
CA LYS A 27 18.39 -6.22 12.79
C LYS A 27 18.45 -5.32 14.03
N LYS A 28 18.93 -4.07 13.88
CA LYS A 28 18.99 -3.10 14.98
C LYS A 28 17.62 -2.68 15.50
N THR A 29 16.64 -2.46 14.62
CA THR A 29 15.31 -1.95 15.02
C THR A 29 14.39 -3.02 15.58
N ARG A 30 14.49 -4.26 15.07
CA ARG A 30 13.70 -5.39 15.54
C ARG A 30 14.33 -6.10 16.75
N GLY A 31 15.66 -6.06 16.89
CA GLY A 31 16.38 -6.65 18.01
C GLY A 31 15.99 -8.11 18.23
N ASP A 32 15.71 -8.46 19.49
CA ASP A 32 15.37 -9.84 19.91
C ASP A 32 14.04 -10.35 19.34
N LYS A 33 13.21 -9.47 18.77
CA LYS A 33 11.95 -9.89 18.13
C LYS A 33 12.20 -10.62 16.83
N LEU A 34 13.28 -10.28 16.11
CA LEU A 34 13.58 -10.86 14.80
C LEU A 34 14.15 -12.27 14.98
N ILE A 35 13.64 -13.22 14.21
CA ILE A 35 14.27 -14.54 14.16
C ILE A 35 15.70 -14.40 13.63
N GLN A 36 16.64 -15.04 14.31
CA GLN A 36 18.05 -15.09 13.91
C GLN A 36 18.24 -16.08 12.75
N ASN A 37 17.70 -15.74 11.58
CA ASN A 37 17.84 -16.49 10.33
C ASN A 37 18.08 -15.50 9.19
N ASP A 38 19.14 -15.72 8.41
CA ASP A 38 19.50 -14.83 7.30
C ASP A 38 18.57 -14.97 6.07
N ASN A 39 17.73 -16.00 6.02
CA ASN A 39 16.78 -16.23 4.92
C ASN A 39 15.64 -15.19 4.83
N VAL A 40 15.50 -14.28 5.80
CA VAL A 40 14.47 -13.23 5.75
C VAL A 40 14.82 -12.07 4.80
N PHE A 41 16.08 -11.98 4.35
CA PHE A 41 16.59 -10.87 3.53
C PHE A 41 16.80 -11.21 2.05
N THR A 42 15.98 -12.12 1.52
CA THR A 42 16.06 -12.62 0.13
C THR A 42 15.26 -11.80 -0.88
N GLY A 43 14.44 -10.85 -0.41
CA GLY A 43 13.45 -10.14 -1.24
C GLY A 43 12.13 -10.88 -1.38
N GLU A 44 11.94 -11.99 -0.67
CA GLU A 44 10.68 -12.73 -0.61
C GLU A 44 9.56 -11.92 0.08
N ILE A 45 8.33 -12.19 -0.33
CA ILE A 45 7.13 -11.55 0.22
C ILE A 45 6.51 -12.48 1.28
N TRP A 46 6.17 -11.90 2.43
CA TRP A 46 5.60 -12.65 3.55
C TRP A 46 4.12 -12.28 3.75
N LEU A 47 3.29 -13.29 3.97
CA LEU A 47 1.93 -13.07 4.48
C LEU A 47 2.01 -12.58 5.93
N GLY A 48 1.03 -11.79 6.37
CA GLY A 48 1.05 -11.14 7.69
C GLY A 48 1.28 -12.11 8.86
N LYS A 49 0.70 -13.30 8.82
CA LYS A 49 0.91 -14.32 9.86
C LYS A 49 2.37 -14.76 9.93
N SER A 50 2.96 -15.14 8.80
CA SER A 50 4.37 -15.53 8.70
C SER A 50 5.31 -14.37 9.05
N ALA A 51 4.99 -13.14 8.62
CA ALA A 51 5.76 -11.95 8.98
C ALA A 51 5.79 -11.70 10.50
N LYS A 52 4.69 -12.03 11.20
CA LYS A 52 4.65 -11.97 12.67
C LYS A 52 5.51 -13.06 13.30
N GLU A 53 5.44 -14.29 12.80
CA GLU A 53 6.24 -15.43 13.28
C GLU A 53 7.74 -15.19 13.10
N LEU A 54 8.15 -14.60 11.98
CA LEU A 54 9.53 -14.18 11.70
C LEU A 54 9.97 -12.96 12.50
N GLY A 55 9.05 -12.28 13.17
CA GLY A 55 9.34 -11.08 13.95
C GLY A 55 9.54 -9.83 13.11
N LEU A 56 9.07 -9.80 11.85
CA LEU A 56 9.13 -8.62 10.97
C LEU A 56 8.09 -7.56 11.35
N ILE A 57 6.96 -7.98 11.93
CA ILE A 57 5.90 -7.09 12.43
C ILE A 57 5.50 -7.46 13.86
N ASP A 58 4.86 -6.54 14.58
CA ASP A 58 4.40 -6.79 15.95
C ASP A 58 3.01 -7.44 16.02
N GLY A 59 2.17 -7.22 15.00
CA GLY A 59 0.81 -7.72 14.98
C GLY A 59 0.02 -7.31 13.75
N ILE A 60 -1.20 -7.84 13.64
CA ILE A 60 -2.15 -7.57 12.55
C ILE A 60 -3.38 -6.95 13.20
N GLY A 61 -3.86 -5.84 12.65
CA GLY A 61 -5.01 -5.13 13.20
C GLY A 61 -5.54 -4.04 12.27
N HIS A 62 -6.73 -3.53 12.61
CA HIS A 62 -7.33 -2.40 11.90
C HIS A 62 -6.71 -1.08 12.36
N LEU A 63 -6.48 -0.16 11.41
CA LEU A 63 -5.77 1.10 11.65
C LEU A 63 -6.37 1.91 12.81
N GLU A 64 -7.70 2.10 12.81
CA GLU A 64 -8.37 2.92 13.82
C GLU A 64 -8.22 2.35 15.23
N THR A 65 -8.40 1.03 15.36
CA THR A 65 -8.27 0.31 16.64
C THR A 65 -6.85 0.44 17.19
N VAL A 66 -5.84 0.12 16.37
CA VAL A 66 -4.43 0.16 16.79
C VAL A 66 -3.99 1.59 17.16
N MET A 67 -4.49 2.60 16.43
CA MET A 67 -4.15 3.99 16.72
C MET A 67 -4.78 4.48 18.03
N LYS A 68 -6.05 4.14 18.29
CA LYS A 68 -6.71 4.48 19.56
C LYS A 68 -6.07 3.76 20.75
N GLU A 69 -5.71 2.49 20.60
CA GLU A 69 -5.00 1.74 21.63
C GLU A 69 -3.63 2.35 21.96
N LYS A 70 -2.87 2.78 20.95
CA LYS A 70 -1.51 3.32 21.17
C LYS A 70 -1.46 4.78 21.58
N LEU A 71 -2.37 5.61 21.07
CA LEU A 71 -2.31 7.08 21.20
C LEU A 71 -3.52 7.67 21.96
N GLY A 72 -4.50 6.83 22.31
CA GLY A 72 -5.71 7.18 23.07
C GLY A 72 -6.96 7.39 22.21
N GLU A 73 -8.12 7.31 22.85
CA GLU A 73 -9.45 7.39 22.21
C GLU A 73 -9.71 8.68 21.42
N LYS A 74 -9.02 9.76 21.79
CA LYS A 74 -9.17 11.07 21.13
C LYS A 74 -8.37 11.18 19.82
N THR A 75 -7.65 10.13 19.43
CA THR A 75 -6.82 10.11 18.21
C THR A 75 -7.70 10.26 16.96
N ARG A 76 -7.32 11.20 16.08
CA ARG A 76 -8.02 11.43 14.80
C ARG A 76 -7.08 11.15 13.64
N ILE A 77 -7.48 10.24 12.77
CA ILE A 77 -6.76 9.94 11.54
C ILE A 77 -7.07 11.01 10.50
N LYS A 78 -6.05 11.69 9.99
CA LYS A 78 -6.17 12.63 8.87
C LYS A 78 -5.72 11.93 7.59
N ILE A 79 -6.65 11.75 6.65
CA ILE A 79 -6.34 11.21 5.33
C ILE A 79 -5.81 12.35 4.46
N TYR A 80 -4.53 12.26 4.08
CA TYR A 80 -3.91 13.18 3.13
C TYR A 80 -4.04 12.60 1.72
N GLY A 81 -4.66 13.36 0.83
CA GLY A 81 -4.85 12.99 -0.57
C GLY A 81 -5.37 14.18 -1.36
N GLN A 82 -5.43 14.07 -2.68
CA GLN A 82 -6.01 15.14 -3.50
C GLN A 82 -7.44 15.45 -3.02
N LYS A 83 -7.70 16.72 -2.73
CA LYS A 83 -9.04 17.17 -2.31
C LYS A 83 -9.99 16.93 -3.47
N LYS A 84 -10.80 15.88 -3.39
CA LYS A 84 -11.92 15.69 -4.31
C LYS A 84 -12.87 16.87 -4.14
N SER A 85 -13.08 17.63 -5.22
CA SER A 85 -14.10 18.69 -5.28
C SER A 85 -15.45 18.12 -4.86
N PHE A 86 -16.30 18.95 -4.26
CA PHE A 86 -17.66 18.58 -3.89
C PHE A 86 -18.39 17.96 -5.10
N LEU A 87 -18.25 18.56 -6.28
CA LEU A 87 -18.81 18.04 -7.55
C LEU A 87 -18.33 16.61 -7.87
N GLN A 88 -17.07 16.26 -7.56
CA GLN A 88 -16.55 14.91 -7.80
C GLN A 88 -17.06 13.88 -6.78
N ARG A 89 -17.47 14.32 -5.59
CA ARG A 89 -18.06 13.45 -4.56
C ARG A 89 -19.53 13.14 -4.83
N PHE A 90 -20.24 14.04 -5.51
CA PHE A 90 -21.67 13.90 -5.81
C PHE A 90 -21.98 13.54 -7.27
N GLY A 91 -21.14 13.95 -8.22
CA GLY A 91 -21.43 13.86 -9.67
C GLY A 91 -21.33 12.47 -10.29
N VAL A 92 -20.53 11.55 -9.73
CA VAL A 92 -20.36 10.20 -10.31
C VAL A 92 -21.62 9.34 -10.17
N LYS A 93 -22.45 9.58 -9.14
CA LYS A 93 -23.73 8.88 -9.00
C LYS A 93 -24.80 9.42 -9.95
N LEU A 94 -24.85 10.74 -10.13
CA LEU A 94 -25.86 11.39 -10.97
C LEU A 94 -25.66 11.06 -12.46
N ILE A 95 -24.42 11.02 -12.94
CA ILE A 95 -24.14 10.76 -14.36
C ILE A 95 -24.59 9.34 -14.77
N ASN A 96 -24.27 8.32 -13.97
CA ASN A 96 -24.69 6.94 -14.26
C ASN A 96 -26.21 6.74 -14.18
N GLU A 97 -26.91 7.40 -13.24
CA GLU A 97 -28.37 7.35 -13.17
C GLU A 97 -29.03 8.13 -14.32
N THR A 98 -28.45 9.25 -14.75
CA THR A 98 -28.99 10.05 -15.85
C THR A 98 -28.81 9.40 -17.22
N GLU A 99 -27.71 8.68 -17.45
CA GLU A 99 -27.46 8.00 -18.73
C GLU A 99 -28.46 6.84 -18.93
N ILE A 100 -28.70 6.05 -17.87
CA ILE A 100 -29.72 4.99 -17.86
C ILE A 100 -31.12 5.57 -18.09
N TYR A 101 -31.46 6.67 -17.42
CA TYR A 101 -32.79 7.29 -17.54
C TYR A 101 -33.01 7.99 -18.89
N LEU A 102 -31.94 8.53 -19.50
CA LEU A 102 -31.97 9.11 -20.84
C LEU A 102 -32.11 8.03 -21.92
N GLU A 103 -31.35 6.93 -21.83
CA GLU A 103 -31.51 5.78 -22.73
C GLU A 103 -32.92 5.21 -22.63
N GLU A 104 -33.46 5.07 -21.42
CA GLU A 104 -34.82 4.57 -21.19
C GLU A 104 -35.86 5.49 -21.87
N ARG A 105 -35.77 6.81 -21.67
CA ARG A 105 -36.69 7.77 -22.32
C ARG A 105 -36.56 7.81 -23.84
N VAL A 106 -35.35 7.73 -24.38
CA VAL A 106 -35.11 7.70 -25.84
C VAL A 106 -35.61 6.39 -26.45
N ALA A 107 -35.52 5.27 -25.73
CA ALA A 107 -36.09 4.00 -26.14
C ALA A 107 -37.63 4.03 -26.17
N PHE A 108 -38.27 4.60 -25.14
CA PHE A 108 -39.73 4.73 -25.07
C PHE A 108 -40.33 5.74 -26.05
N ALA A 109 -39.59 6.80 -26.40
CA ALA A 109 -40.01 7.76 -27.41
C ALA A 109 -40.25 7.13 -28.79
N ARG A 110 -39.59 6.00 -29.10
CA ARG A 110 -39.83 5.25 -30.36
C ARG A 110 -41.20 4.57 -30.40
N PHE A 111 -41.84 4.37 -29.23
CA PHE A 111 -43.15 3.75 -29.09
C PHE A 111 -44.30 4.75 -28.89
N GLY A 112 -44.01 6.06 -28.89
CA GLY A 112 -45.04 7.11 -28.83
C GLY A 112 -45.77 7.24 -27.50
N LEU A 113 -45.14 6.85 -26.39
CA LEU A 113 -45.61 7.08 -25.01
C LEU A 113 -44.75 8.15 -24.32
#